data_AF-A0AAV3ZEE2-F1
#
_entry.id   AF-A0AAV3ZEE2-F1
#
_cell.length_a   1.000
_cell.length_b   1.000
_cell.length_c   1.000
_cell.angle_alpha   90.00
_cell.angle_beta   90.00
_cell.angle_gamma   90.00
#
_symmetry.space_group_name_H-M   'P 1'
#
loop_
_entity.id
_entity.type
_entity.pdbx_description
1 polymer ?
#
loop_
_entity_poly.entity_id
_entity_poly.type
_entity_poly.pdbx_seq_one_letter_code
_entity_poly.pdbx_strand_id
1 'polypeptide(L)'
;MSERATVKLEEVKNIGDAGDSCLDAQKTPEEPVCEMLKNIKVALNCGDRQSLKVALGKLEIWKNGRDDQSVHDYWRNEEVCFKALVIINKMLLVCREKFSACIIATSVLDPLLEKVHHWLLVSMRLVNMLLEVVKSLLMCGQDEAFNYAIQIISKLSDSLGSEHKESAAFTEENQLYSGSHLFIFYERLVKSIGPDTNCHECALYWTHGRSIKDLLCECLDQPYLFIYCSWPQCGVHNGMPQTFFHKCGACLFVRYCSRQCQINHWEAGHNLRCKALANRKSD
;
A
#
# COMPACT_ATOMS: atom_id res chain seq x y z
N MET A 1 -45.51 70.42 -5.20
CA MET A 1 -44.25 71.15 -5.46
C MET A 1 -43.13 70.12 -5.33
N SER A 2 -42.85 69.26 -6.32
CA SER A 2 -42.24 69.47 -7.65
C SER A 2 -40.93 70.26 -7.60
N GLU A 3 -39.80 69.56 -7.60
CA GLU A 3 -38.52 69.95 -8.26
C GLU A 3 -37.55 68.76 -8.14
N ARG A 4 -37.46 67.90 -9.17
CA ARG A 4 -36.41 67.86 -10.22
C ARG A 4 -34.98 67.68 -9.68
N ALA A 5 -34.55 66.41 -9.62
CA ALA A 5 -33.15 66.04 -9.62
C ALA A 5 -32.63 65.96 -11.06
N THR A 6 -31.70 66.84 -11.41
CA THR A 6 -30.96 66.84 -12.68
C THR A 6 -29.76 65.90 -12.61
N VAL A 7 -29.73 64.97 -13.55
CA VAL A 7 -28.60 64.12 -13.93
C VAL A 7 -27.47 64.99 -14.51
N LYS A 8 -26.23 64.76 -14.07
CA LYS A 8 -25.03 65.10 -14.85
C LYS A 8 -24.20 63.85 -15.06
N LEU A 9 -24.10 63.49 -16.33
CA LEU A 9 -23.08 62.62 -16.92
C LEU A 9 -21.71 63.28 -16.72
N GLU A 10 -20.73 62.53 -16.22
CA GLU A 10 -19.31 62.80 -16.50
C GLU A 10 -18.61 61.52 -16.97
N GLU A 11 -18.29 61.58 -18.26
CA GLU A 11 -17.12 61.08 -18.99
C GLU A 11 -16.46 59.75 -18.60
N VAL A 12 -16.72 58.79 -19.49
CA VAL A 12 -15.86 57.64 -19.81
C VAL A 12 -14.49 58.15 -20.27
N LYS A 13 -13.43 57.82 -19.52
CA LYS A 13 -12.07 57.69 -20.07
C LYS A 13 -11.63 56.24 -20.04
N ASN A 14 -11.31 55.79 -21.24
CA ASN A 14 -10.95 54.45 -21.65
C ASN A 14 -9.49 54.13 -21.34
N ILE A 15 -9.26 52.84 -21.07
CA ILE A 15 -8.12 52.01 -21.49
C ILE A 15 -6.74 52.41 -20.96
N GLY A 16 -6.35 51.72 -19.89
CA GLY A 16 -4.97 51.50 -19.48
C GLY A 16 -4.81 50.02 -19.18
N ASP A 17 -4.45 49.27 -20.22
CA ASP A 17 -4.18 47.84 -20.27
C ASP A 17 -3.01 47.50 -19.33
N ALA A 18 -3.31 47.13 -18.09
CA ALA A 18 -2.33 46.55 -17.18
C ALA A 18 -2.33 45.05 -17.48
N GLY A 19 -1.33 44.63 -18.27
CA GLY A 19 -1.07 43.24 -18.57
C GLY A 19 -1.03 42.42 -17.29
N ASP A 20 -2.11 41.66 -17.08
CA ASP A 20 -2.18 40.52 -16.20
C ASP A 20 -1.23 39.48 -16.80
N SER A 21 0.06 39.61 -16.52
CA SER A 21 0.99 38.49 -16.64
C SER A 21 0.60 37.49 -15.57
N CYS A 22 -0.43 36.71 -15.86
CA CYS A 22 -0.68 35.42 -15.29
C CYS A 22 0.59 34.62 -15.60
N LEU A 23 1.59 34.72 -14.73
CA LEU A 23 2.64 33.73 -14.63
C LEU A 23 1.87 32.46 -14.26
N ASP A 24 1.55 31.69 -15.28
CA ASP A 24 1.22 30.28 -15.16
C ASP A 24 2.30 29.70 -14.26
N ALA A 25 1.96 29.57 -12.97
CA ALA A 25 2.74 28.80 -12.04
C ALA A 25 2.81 27.42 -12.67
N GLN A 26 3.93 27.14 -13.34
CA GLN A 26 4.24 25.85 -13.90
C GLN A 26 4.01 24.86 -12.76
N LYS A 27 2.85 24.19 -12.77
CA LYS A 27 2.59 23.08 -11.89
C LYS A 27 3.67 22.08 -12.22
N THR A 28 4.70 22.04 -11.38
CA THR A 28 5.67 20.95 -11.37
C THR A 28 4.82 19.68 -11.46
N PRO A 29 4.97 18.86 -12.51
CA PRO A 29 4.10 17.73 -12.75
C PRO A 29 4.00 16.95 -11.44
N GLU A 30 2.78 16.85 -10.90
CA GLU A 30 2.54 16.18 -9.63
C GLU A 30 3.27 14.85 -9.68
N GLU A 31 4.18 14.68 -8.73
CA GLU A 31 5.14 13.60 -8.70
C GLU A 31 4.40 12.28 -9.00
N PRO A 32 4.72 11.55 -10.08
CA PRO A 32 3.83 10.49 -10.55
C PRO A 32 3.62 9.35 -9.55
N VAL A 33 4.55 9.15 -8.61
CA VAL A 33 4.33 8.27 -7.46
C VAL A 33 3.38 8.87 -6.44
N CYS A 34 3.33 10.18 -6.24
CA CYS A 34 2.26 10.82 -5.47
C CYS A 34 0.89 10.58 -6.11
N GLU A 35 0.78 10.67 -7.44
CA GLU A 35 -0.46 10.36 -8.16
C GLU A 35 -0.79 8.85 -8.13
N MET A 36 0.20 7.96 -8.23
CA MET A 36 0.01 6.51 -8.05
C MET A 36 -0.45 6.19 -6.62
N LEU A 37 0.23 6.74 -5.61
CA LEU A 37 -0.11 6.64 -4.19
C LEU A 37 -1.54 7.13 -3.94
N LYS A 38 -1.92 8.26 -4.53
CA LYS A 38 -3.26 8.83 -4.45
C LYS A 38 -4.30 7.91 -5.07
N ASN A 39 -4.04 7.35 -6.25
CA ASN A 39 -4.94 6.41 -6.92
C ASN A 39 -5.08 5.08 -6.17
N ILE A 40 -3.99 4.52 -5.64
CA ILE A 40 -4.01 3.31 -4.81
C ILE A 40 -4.75 3.58 -3.50
N LYS A 41 -4.53 4.74 -2.86
CA LYS A 41 -5.21 5.14 -1.63
C LYS A 41 -6.71 5.35 -1.85
N VAL A 42 -7.13 5.94 -2.97
CA VAL A 42 -8.54 6.05 -3.36
C VAL A 42 -9.15 4.67 -3.60
N ALA A 43 -8.47 3.80 -4.36
CA ALA A 43 -8.95 2.46 -4.64
C ALA A 43 -9.14 1.62 -3.36
N LEU A 44 -8.18 1.71 -2.44
CA LEU A 44 -8.23 1.06 -1.13
C LEU A 44 -9.36 1.62 -0.25
N ASN A 45 -9.54 2.94 -0.20
CA ASN A 45 -10.58 3.56 0.62
C ASN A 45 -11.99 3.27 0.09
N CYS A 46 -12.16 3.19 -1.23
CA CYS A 46 -13.47 2.96 -1.84
C CYS A 46 -13.82 1.47 -1.96
N GLY A 47 -12.87 0.55 -1.72
CA GLY A 47 -13.03 -0.87 -2.07
C GLY A 47 -13.29 -1.10 -3.56
N ASP A 48 -13.00 -0.09 -4.39
CA ASP A 48 -13.37 -0.04 -5.80
C ASP A 48 -12.31 -0.72 -6.64
N ARG A 49 -12.67 -1.89 -7.17
CA ARG A 49 -11.84 -2.68 -8.08
C ARG A 49 -11.51 -1.93 -9.38
N GLN A 50 -12.36 -1.00 -9.80
CA GLN A 50 -12.13 -0.24 -11.03
C GLN A 50 -11.05 0.82 -10.84
N SER A 51 -11.07 1.55 -9.73
CA SER A 51 -9.99 2.49 -9.36
C SER A 51 -8.64 1.78 -9.22
N LEU A 52 -8.62 0.55 -8.67
CA LEU A 52 -7.39 -0.25 -8.61
C LEU A 52 -6.88 -0.62 -10.01
N LYS A 53 -7.77 -1.06 -10.90
CA LYS A 53 -7.44 -1.32 -12.31
C LYS A 53 -6.92 -0.08 -13.04
N VAL A 54 -7.48 1.10 -12.75
CA VAL A 54 -7.01 2.37 -13.33
C VAL A 54 -5.62 2.73 -12.80
N ALA A 55 -5.36 2.56 -11.51
CA ALA A 55 -4.03 2.77 -10.92
C ALA A 55 -2.99 1.82 -11.55
N LEU A 56 -3.36 0.55 -11.73
CA LEU A 56 -2.53 -0.46 -12.38
C LEU A 56 -2.34 -0.20 -13.88
N GLY A 57 -3.37 0.27 -14.59
CA GLY A 57 -3.27 0.68 -15.99
C GLY A 57 -2.35 1.89 -16.19
N LYS A 58 -2.34 2.84 -15.25
CA LYS A 58 -1.37 3.95 -15.25
C LYS A 58 0.07 3.44 -15.05
N LEU A 59 0.27 2.47 -14.17
CA LEU A 59 1.56 1.77 -14.00
C LEU A 59 2.00 1.07 -15.30
N GLU A 60 1.08 0.47 -16.03
CA GLU A 60 1.36 -0.21 -17.30
C GLU A 60 1.63 0.76 -18.45
N ILE A 61 0.93 1.90 -18.51
CA ILE A 61 1.26 3.01 -19.42
C ILE A 61 2.67 3.53 -19.12
N TRP A 62 3.04 3.63 -17.84
CA TRP A 62 4.38 3.98 -17.41
C TRP A 62 5.45 2.98 -17.82
N LYS A 63 5.17 1.68 -17.67
CA LYS A 63 6.04 0.60 -18.16
C LYS A 63 6.24 0.68 -19.69
N ASN A 64 5.18 1.00 -20.42
CA ASN A 64 5.15 0.97 -21.88
C ASN A 64 5.55 2.31 -22.54
N GLY A 65 5.63 3.39 -21.77
CA GLY A 65 6.14 4.69 -22.20
C GLY A 65 7.65 4.63 -22.41
N ARG A 66 8.08 4.07 -23.54
CA ARG A 66 9.49 3.78 -23.85
C ARG A 66 10.36 5.00 -24.20
N ASP A 67 9.77 6.19 -24.33
CA ASP A 67 10.49 7.37 -24.84
C ASP A 67 10.83 8.43 -23.79
N ASP A 68 10.40 8.26 -22.54
CA ASP A 68 10.67 9.26 -21.50
C ASP A 68 11.80 8.78 -20.58
N GLN A 69 13.02 9.21 -20.89
CA GLN A 69 14.25 8.99 -20.10
C GLN A 69 14.03 9.25 -18.59
N SER A 70 13.07 10.13 -18.26
CA SER A 70 12.68 10.49 -16.90
C SER A 70 12.15 9.33 -16.04
N VAL A 71 11.51 8.31 -16.63
CA VAL A 71 10.97 7.16 -15.87
C VAL A 71 12.10 6.24 -15.39
N HIS A 72 13.14 6.06 -16.19
CA HIS A 72 14.33 5.29 -15.79
C HIS A 72 15.11 5.99 -14.68
N ASP A 73 15.17 7.33 -14.71
CA ASP A 73 15.77 8.14 -13.64
C ASP A 73 14.95 8.07 -12.35
N TYR A 74 13.64 7.87 -12.45
CA TYR A 74 12.77 7.81 -11.29
C TYR A 74 13.08 6.61 -10.36
N TRP A 75 13.34 5.45 -10.95
CA TRP A 75 13.79 4.26 -10.22
C TRP A 75 15.25 4.34 -9.73
N ARG A 76 15.96 5.45 -9.98
CA ARG A 76 17.26 5.73 -9.34
C ARG A 76 17.09 6.33 -7.95
N ASN A 77 15.91 6.88 -7.64
CA ASN A 77 15.63 7.42 -6.32
C ASN A 77 15.27 6.29 -5.34
N GLU A 78 16.13 6.07 -4.35
CA GLU A 78 15.97 5.03 -3.33
C GLU A 78 14.64 5.16 -2.56
N GLU A 79 14.27 6.37 -2.13
CA GLU A 79 13.09 6.61 -1.31
C GLU A 79 11.80 6.32 -2.09
N VAL A 80 11.80 6.61 -3.39
CA VAL A 80 10.72 6.25 -4.31
C VAL A 80 10.57 4.74 -4.39
N CYS A 81 11.65 4.01 -4.67
CA CYS A 81 11.67 2.56 -4.75
C CYS A 81 11.15 1.93 -3.45
N PHE A 82 11.59 2.45 -2.31
CA PHE A 82 11.16 1.97 -1.00
C PHE A 82 9.65 2.17 -0.80
N LYS A 83 9.15 3.38 -1.06
CA LYS A 83 7.70 3.66 -0.95
C LYS A 83 6.89 2.76 -1.88
N ALA A 84 7.34 2.55 -3.11
CA ALA A 84 6.71 1.63 -4.05
C ALA A 84 6.62 0.20 -3.50
N LEU A 85 7.74 -0.34 -2.99
CA LEU A 85 7.77 -1.69 -2.39
C LEU A 85 6.87 -1.79 -1.15
N VAL A 86 6.82 -0.76 -0.29
CA VAL A 86 5.91 -0.71 0.86
C VAL A 86 4.45 -0.79 0.41
N ILE A 87 4.07 -0.04 -0.62
CA ILE A 87 2.71 -0.07 -1.16
C ILE A 87 2.41 -1.46 -1.72
N ILE A 88 3.30 -1.99 -2.56
CA ILE A 88 3.14 -3.32 -3.17
C ILE A 88 2.94 -4.38 -2.09
N ASN A 89 3.76 -4.36 -1.04
CA ASN A 89 3.66 -5.29 0.07
C ASN A 89 2.30 -5.21 0.77
N LYS A 90 1.84 -3.99 1.09
CA LYS A 90 0.53 -3.78 1.72
C LYS A 90 -0.62 -4.26 0.81
N MET A 91 -0.51 -4.00 -0.50
CA MET A 91 -1.51 -4.41 -1.48
C MET A 91 -1.56 -5.94 -1.64
N LEU A 92 -0.41 -6.61 -1.59
CA LEU A 92 -0.36 -8.08 -1.58
C LEU A 92 -1.07 -8.66 -0.34
N LEU A 93 -0.84 -8.07 0.83
CA LEU A 93 -1.50 -8.51 2.06
C LEU A 93 -3.02 -8.30 2.04
N VAL A 94 -3.49 -7.18 1.47
CA VAL A 94 -4.93 -6.83 1.43
C VAL A 94 -5.67 -7.53 0.29
N CYS A 95 -5.11 -7.52 -0.91
CA CYS A 95 -5.79 -7.95 -2.14
C CYS A 95 -5.40 -9.36 -2.62
N ARG A 96 -4.32 -9.95 -2.06
CA ARG A 96 -3.81 -11.30 -2.32
C ARG A 96 -3.86 -11.68 -3.80
N GLU A 97 -4.61 -12.73 -4.12
CA GLU A 97 -4.77 -13.39 -5.41
C GLU A 97 -4.97 -12.44 -6.58
N LYS A 98 -5.81 -11.42 -6.40
CA LYS A 98 -6.14 -10.48 -7.49
C LYS A 98 -4.96 -9.57 -7.81
N PHE A 99 -4.22 -9.18 -6.78
CA PHE A 99 -3.11 -8.25 -6.93
C PHE A 99 -1.82 -9.00 -7.29
N SER A 100 -1.57 -10.18 -6.73
CA SER A 100 -0.48 -11.07 -7.14
C SER A 100 -0.57 -11.40 -8.63
N ALA A 101 -1.75 -11.80 -9.13
CA ALA A 101 -1.95 -12.07 -10.56
C ALA A 101 -1.60 -10.85 -11.43
N CYS A 102 -1.92 -9.64 -10.97
CA CYS A 102 -1.56 -8.42 -11.69
C CYS A 102 -0.06 -8.12 -11.66
N ILE A 103 0.60 -8.25 -10.50
CA ILE A 103 2.05 -8.09 -10.39
C ILE A 103 2.77 -9.05 -11.34
N ILE A 104 2.35 -10.31 -11.36
CA ILE A 104 2.97 -11.35 -12.17
C ILE A 104 2.75 -11.07 -13.66
N ALA A 105 1.51 -10.80 -14.08
CA ALA A 105 1.19 -10.53 -15.48
C ALA A 105 1.90 -9.29 -16.02
N THR A 106 2.08 -8.27 -15.17
CA THR A 106 2.75 -7.02 -15.56
C THR A 106 4.26 -7.08 -15.38
N SER A 107 4.81 -8.15 -14.78
CA SER A 107 6.22 -8.31 -14.46
C SER A 107 6.85 -7.08 -13.79
N VAL A 108 6.05 -6.37 -12.97
CA VAL A 108 6.42 -5.04 -12.42
C VAL A 108 7.63 -5.09 -11.49
N LEU A 109 7.95 -6.26 -10.92
CA LEU A 109 9.13 -6.43 -10.08
C LEU A 109 10.40 -6.67 -10.89
N ASP A 110 10.33 -7.10 -12.15
CA ASP A 110 11.52 -7.48 -12.92
C ASP A 110 12.55 -6.34 -13.05
N PRO A 111 12.17 -5.08 -13.36
CA PRO A 111 13.12 -3.97 -13.39
C PRO A 111 13.74 -3.66 -12.03
N LEU A 112 13.06 -4.01 -10.93
CA LEU A 112 13.59 -3.87 -9.57
C LEU A 112 14.61 -4.97 -9.27
N LEU A 113 14.36 -6.19 -9.76
CA LEU A 113 15.26 -7.31 -9.61
C LEU A 113 16.59 -7.10 -10.35
N GLU A 114 16.58 -6.45 -11.51
CA GLU A 114 17.81 -6.09 -12.22
C GLU A 114 18.70 -5.13 -11.40
N LYS A 115 18.10 -4.38 -10.46
CA LYS A 115 18.82 -3.45 -9.58
C LYS A 115 19.21 -4.05 -8.23
N VAL A 116 18.80 -5.28 -7.93
CA VAL A 116 19.05 -5.92 -6.63
C VAL A 116 20.53 -5.96 -6.29
N HIS A 117 21.40 -6.30 -7.25
CA HIS A 117 22.85 -6.31 -7.03
C HIS A 117 23.35 -4.92 -6.60
N HIS A 118 22.86 -3.86 -7.24
CA HIS A 118 23.22 -2.50 -6.82
C HIS A 118 22.68 -2.21 -5.41
N TRP A 119 21.44 -2.59 -5.10
CA TRP A 119 20.83 -2.36 -3.78
C TRP A 119 21.51 -3.12 -2.65
N LEU A 120 22.02 -4.34 -2.89
CA LEU A 120 22.82 -5.09 -1.93
C LEU A 120 24.05 -4.29 -1.50
N LEU A 121 24.65 -3.54 -2.42
CA LEU A 121 25.81 -2.70 -2.15
C LEU A 121 25.47 -1.35 -1.52
N VAL A 122 24.32 -0.74 -1.86
CA VAL A 122 24.04 0.66 -1.50
C VAL A 122 22.89 0.87 -0.51
N SER A 123 21.90 -0.03 -0.45
CA SER A 123 20.72 0.14 0.41
C SER A 123 20.14 -1.18 0.87
N MET A 124 20.55 -1.59 2.06
CA MET A 124 19.96 -2.74 2.73
C MET A 124 18.47 -2.58 3.05
N ARG A 125 18.01 -1.33 3.17
CA ARG A 125 16.61 -1.00 3.41
C ARG A 125 15.73 -1.45 2.24
N LEU A 126 16.17 -1.25 1.00
CA LEU A 126 15.45 -1.70 -0.20
C LEU A 126 15.39 -3.22 -0.30
N VAL A 127 16.53 -3.89 -0.05
CA VAL A 127 16.59 -5.35 -0.10
C VAL A 127 15.66 -5.97 0.95
N ASN A 128 15.69 -5.48 2.20
CA ASN A 128 14.77 -5.94 3.25
C ASN A 128 13.31 -5.78 2.84
N MET A 129 12.94 -4.64 2.26
CA MET A 129 11.56 -4.40 1.84
C MET A 129 11.16 -5.29 0.66
N LEU A 130 12.08 -5.58 -0.27
CA LEU A 130 11.85 -6.54 -1.34
C LEU A 130 11.62 -7.95 -0.79
N LEU A 131 12.41 -8.39 0.20
CA LEU A 131 12.22 -9.70 0.83
C LEU A 131 10.86 -9.80 1.55
N GLU A 132 10.37 -8.72 2.16
CA GLU A 132 9.00 -8.68 2.70
C GLU A 132 7.93 -8.79 1.60
N VAL A 133 8.13 -8.17 0.43
CA VAL A 133 7.25 -8.36 -0.74
C VAL A 133 7.23 -9.83 -1.18
N VAL A 134 8.40 -10.48 -1.24
CA VAL A 134 8.52 -11.91 -1.58
C VAL A 134 7.78 -12.79 -0.58
N LYS A 135 7.96 -12.56 0.72
CA LYS A 135 7.20 -13.25 1.77
C LYS A 135 5.68 -13.07 1.58
N SER A 136 5.22 -11.87 1.27
CA SER A 136 3.80 -11.62 1.02
C SER A 136 3.28 -12.33 -0.23
N LEU A 137 4.10 -12.51 -1.27
CA LEU A 137 3.78 -13.36 -2.43
C LEU A 137 3.64 -14.83 -2.01
N LEU A 138 4.55 -15.36 -1.21
CA LEU A 138 4.48 -16.74 -0.69
C LEU A 138 3.22 -16.96 0.17
N MET A 139 2.80 -15.96 0.93
CA MET A 139 1.56 -16.00 1.71
C MET A 139 0.26 -15.97 0.88
N CYS A 140 0.34 -15.73 -0.43
CA CYS A 140 -0.86 -15.71 -1.28
C CYS A 140 -1.49 -17.11 -1.43
N GLY A 141 -0.70 -18.18 -1.31
CA GLY A 141 -1.21 -19.56 -1.46
C GLY A 141 -1.62 -19.92 -2.89
N GLN A 142 -1.04 -19.23 -3.88
CA GLN A 142 -1.26 -19.50 -5.30
C GLN A 142 0.01 -20.01 -5.95
N ASP A 143 -0.10 -20.95 -6.89
CA ASP A 143 1.03 -21.57 -7.56
C ASP A 143 1.82 -20.54 -8.39
N GLU A 144 1.15 -19.64 -9.11
CA GLU A 144 1.83 -18.63 -9.92
C GLU A 144 2.62 -17.64 -9.05
N ALA A 145 2.02 -17.19 -7.94
CA ALA A 145 2.68 -16.27 -7.01
C ALA A 145 3.86 -16.96 -6.31
N PHE A 146 3.70 -18.23 -5.94
CA PHE A 146 4.75 -19.05 -5.36
C PHE A 146 5.92 -19.25 -6.32
N ASN A 147 5.64 -19.65 -7.56
CA ASN A 147 6.66 -19.83 -8.61
C ASN A 147 7.39 -18.51 -8.92
N TYR A 148 6.67 -17.39 -8.96
CA TYR A 148 7.29 -16.08 -9.16
C TYR A 148 8.18 -15.67 -7.98
N ALA A 149 7.75 -15.94 -6.74
CA ALA A 149 8.57 -15.72 -5.55
C ALA A 149 9.85 -16.58 -5.56
N ILE A 150 9.77 -17.85 -5.98
CA ILE A 150 10.95 -18.72 -6.14
C ILE A 150 11.93 -18.14 -7.17
N GLN A 151 11.43 -17.65 -8.31
CA GLN A 151 12.30 -17.02 -9.32
C GLN A 151 13.03 -15.80 -8.76
N ILE A 152 12.33 -14.97 -7.96
CA ILE A 152 12.95 -13.82 -7.28
C ILE A 152 14.04 -14.29 -6.30
N ILE A 153 13.75 -15.30 -5.47
CA ILE A 153 14.70 -15.86 -4.51
C ILE A 153 15.93 -16.47 -5.21
N SER A 154 15.75 -17.13 -6.35
CA SER A 154 16.85 -17.64 -7.16
C SER A 154 17.75 -16.51 -7.65
N LYS A 155 17.19 -15.44 -8.22
CA LYS A 155 17.97 -14.27 -8.68
C LYS A 155 18.72 -13.58 -7.53
N LEU A 156 18.09 -13.50 -6.35
CA LEU A 156 18.72 -13.00 -5.13
C LEU A 156 19.87 -13.92 -4.68
N SER A 157 19.70 -15.25 -4.76
CA SER A 157 20.74 -16.24 -4.46
C SER A 157 21.97 -16.03 -5.33
N ASP A 158 21.75 -15.86 -6.64
CA ASP A 158 22.82 -15.68 -7.62
C ASP A 158 23.60 -14.39 -7.35
N SER A 159 22.87 -13.31 -7.01
CA SER A 159 23.48 -12.02 -6.65
C SER A 159 24.31 -12.12 -5.37
N LEU A 160 23.76 -12.70 -4.29
CA LEU A 160 24.44 -12.88 -3.01
C LEU A 160 25.64 -13.85 -3.08
N GLY A 161 25.53 -14.90 -3.90
CA GLY A 161 26.58 -15.91 -4.07
C GLY A 161 27.80 -15.42 -4.85
N SER A 162 27.62 -14.41 -5.70
CA SER A 162 28.72 -13.80 -6.47
C SER A 162 29.64 -12.95 -5.57
N GLU A 163 29.08 -12.20 -4.63
CA GLU A 163 29.86 -11.31 -3.75
C GLU A 163 30.72 -12.07 -2.73
N HIS A 164 30.26 -13.22 -2.24
CA HIS A 164 31.02 -14.02 -1.28
C HIS A 164 32.33 -14.59 -1.84
N LYS A 165 32.47 -14.72 -3.17
CA LYS A 165 33.71 -15.16 -3.80
C LYS A 165 34.73 -14.04 -3.96
N GLU A 166 34.28 -12.78 -4.05
CA GLU A 166 35.16 -11.61 -4.20
C GLU A 166 35.51 -10.97 -2.83
N SER A 167 34.62 -11.05 -1.84
CA SER A 167 34.81 -10.44 -0.52
C SER A 167 35.73 -11.22 0.42
N ALA A 168 36.22 -12.41 0.05
CA ALA A 168 37.27 -13.11 0.82
C ALA A 168 38.61 -12.33 0.86
N ALA A 169 38.72 -11.22 0.11
CA ALA A 169 39.86 -10.31 0.10
C ALA A 169 39.63 -8.99 0.88
N PHE A 170 38.45 -8.73 1.44
CA PHE A 170 38.14 -7.48 2.14
C PHE A 170 38.05 -7.69 3.66
N THR A 171 38.87 -6.94 4.39
CA THR A 171 39.23 -7.05 5.81
C THR A 171 38.09 -6.83 6.82
N GLU A 172 38.23 -7.50 7.97
CA GLU A 172 37.28 -7.73 9.08
C GLU A 172 36.69 -6.50 9.82
N GLU A 173 37.00 -5.26 9.47
CA GLU A 173 36.79 -4.14 10.42
C GLU A 173 35.43 -3.41 10.37
N ASN A 174 34.46 -3.82 9.54
CA ASN A 174 33.17 -3.12 9.46
C ASN A 174 31.90 -4.00 9.54
N GLN A 175 32.01 -5.23 10.05
CA GLN A 175 30.94 -6.25 10.02
C GLN A 175 29.92 -6.23 11.17
N LEU A 176 29.94 -5.23 12.04
CA LEU A 176 29.09 -5.23 13.23
C LEU A 176 27.85 -4.35 13.02
N TYR A 177 26.75 -4.93 12.52
CA TYR A 177 25.41 -4.89 13.16
C TYR A 177 24.17 -4.99 12.24
N SER A 178 24.24 -4.87 10.91
CA SER A 178 23.00 -4.87 10.08
C SER A 178 22.82 -6.07 9.13
N GLY A 179 23.89 -6.76 8.74
CA GLY A 179 23.82 -7.84 7.74
C GLY A 179 23.24 -9.17 8.24
N SER A 180 23.40 -9.49 9.54
CA SER A 180 22.99 -10.79 10.10
C SER A 180 21.47 -11.01 10.04
N HIS A 181 20.68 -9.97 10.28
CA HIS A 181 19.21 -10.07 10.25
C HIS A 181 18.67 -10.34 8.84
N LEU A 182 19.25 -9.69 7.82
CA LEU A 182 18.90 -9.95 6.43
C LEU A 182 19.17 -11.41 6.09
N PHE A 183 20.36 -11.90 6.41
CA PHE A 183 20.77 -13.25 6.07
C PHE A 183 19.88 -14.29 6.76
N ILE A 184 19.56 -14.08 8.05
CA ILE A 184 18.61 -14.93 8.79
C ILE A 184 17.23 -14.91 8.14
N PHE A 185 16.72 -13.74 7.74
CA PHE A 185 15.41 -13.63 7.10
C PHE A 185 15.40 -14.33 5.73
N TYR A 186 16.46 -14.14 4.95
CA TYR A 186 16.65 -14.78 3.66
C TYR A 186 16.76 -16.31 3.79
N GLU A 187 17.53 -16.82 4.75
CA GLU A 187 17.58 -18.26 5.02
C GLU A 187 16.20 -18.83 5.36
N ARG A 188 15.37 -18.08 6.11
CA ARG A 188 14.00 -18.51 6.41
C ARG A 188 13.14 -18.56 5.14
N LEU A 189 13.30 -17.61 4.21
CA LEU A 189 12.67 -17.65 2.89
C LEU A 189 13.07 -18.92 2.14
N VAL A 190 14.36 -19.19 2.01
CA VAL A 190 14.86 -20.39 1.31
C VAL A 190 14.37 -21.68 1.98
N LYS A 191 14.43 -21.76 3.32
CA LYS A 191 13.94 -22.93 4.08
C LYS A 191 12.44 -23.16 3.90
N SER A 192 11.66 -22.10 3.65
CA SER A 192 10.21 -22.21 3.46
C SER A 192 9.77 -22.71 2.08
N ILE A 193 10.69 -22.87 1.12
CA ILE A 193 10.43 -23.29 -0.26
C ILE A 193 11.14 -24.61 -0.60
N GLY A 194 11.12 -25.58 0.32
CA GLY A 194 11.77 -26.88 0.12
C GLY A 194 11.31 -27.61 -1.15
N PRO A 195 12.06 -28.63 -1.61
CA PRO A 195 11.82 -29.31 -2.89
C PRO A 195 10.42 -29.93 -3.01
N ASP A 196 9.82 -30.32 -1.89
CA ASP A 196 8.47 -30.91 -1.84
C ASP A 196 7.41 -29.91 -1.33
N THR A 197 7.81 -28.67 -1.02
CA THR A 197 6.90 -27.68 -0.44
C THR A 197 6.00 -27.09 -1.51
N ASN A 198 4.69 -27.26 -1.35
CA ASN A 198 3.69 -26.61 -2.20
C ASN A 198 3.33 -25.21 -1.68
N CYS A 199 2.62 -24.43 -2.51
CA CYS A 199 2.26 -23.05 -2.16
C CYS A 199 1.36 -22.93 -0.91
N HIS A 200 0.56 -23.95 -0.59
CA HIS A 200 -0.32 -23.95 0.58
C HIS A 200 0.48 -24.17 1.87
N GLU A 201 1.42 -25.10 1.87
CA GLU A 201 2.33 -25.35 2.99
C GLU A 201 3.22 -24.14 3.27
N CYS A 202 3.76 -23.52 2.23
CA CYS A 202 4.55 -22.30 2.36
C CYS A 202 3.71 -21.14 2.94
N ALA A 203 2.47 -20.97 2.44
CA ALA A 203 1.56 -19.97 3.00
C ALA A 203 1.25 -20.25 4.48
N LEU A 204 1.02 -21.51 4.86
CA LEU A 204 0.80 -21.90 6.26
C LEU A 204 2.02 -21.62 7.14
N TYR A 205 3.24 -21.88 6.64
CA TYR A 205 4.49 -21.56 7.34
C TYR A 205 4.59 -20.07 7.69
N TRP A 206 4.35 -19.19 6.72
CA TRP A 206 4.49 -17.74 6.94
C TRP A 206 3.34 -17.14 7.73
N THR A 207 2.13 -17.65 7.54
CA THR A 207 0.94 -17.19 8.28
C THR A 207 0.90 -17.75 9.71
N HIS A 208 1.61 -18.85 9.98
CA HIS A 208 1.51 -19.63 11.23
C HIS A 208 0.06 -20.05 11.53
N GLY A 209 -0.72 -20.33 10.48
CA GLY A 209 -2.16 -20.62 10.57
C GLY A 209 -3.02 -19.44 11.01
N ARG A 210 -2.44 -18.25 11.21
CA ARG A 210 -3.19 -17.03 11.55
C ARG A 210 -3.98 -16.55 10.35
N SER A 211 -5.12 -15.91 10.61
CA SER A 211 -5.89 -15.32 9.54
C SER A 211 -5.15 -14.11 8.96
N ILE A 212 -5.37 -13.81 7.68
CA ILE A 212 -4.82 -12.60 7.04
C ILE A 212 -5.22 -11.33 7.79
N LYS A 213 -6.42 -11.32 8.37
CA LYS A 213 -6.88 -10.22 9.21
C LYS A 213 -5.95 -9.98 10.39
N ASP A 214 -5.48 -11.03 11.05
CA ASP A 214 -4.58 -10.93 12.19
C ASP A 214 -3.20 -10.41 11.74
N LEU A 215 -2.70 -10.91 10.60
CA LEU A 215 -1.44 -10.47 10.01
C LEU A 215 -1.48 -9.01 9.56
N LEU A 216 -2.59 -8.56 8.96
CA LEU A 216 -2.79 -7.17 8.58
C LEU A 216 -2.83 -6.23 9.79
N CYS A 217 -3.48 -6.65 10.88
CA CYS A 217 -3.51 -5.87 12.13
C CYS A 217 -2.11 -5.67 12.71
N GLU A 218 -1.24 -6.70 12.62
CA GLU A 218 0.15 -6.65 13.09
C GLU A 218 1.05 -5.83 12.14
N CYS A 219 1.06 -6.15 10.84
CA CYS A 219 1.96 -5.51 9.86
C CYS A 219 1.65 -4.05 9.58
N LEU A 220 0.38 -3.63 9.70
CA LEU A 220 0.04 -2.24 9.45
C LEU A 220 0.29 -1.36 10.67
N ASP A 221 0.63 -1.93 11.82
CA ASP A 221 0.62 -1.27 13.14
C ASP A 221 -0.66 -0.42 13.34
N GLN A 222 -1.72 -0.91 12.71
CA GLN A 222 -3.02 -0.27 12.58
C GLN A 222 -4.02 -1.40 12.84
N PRO A 223 -4.46 -1.60 14.09
CA PRO A 223 -5.47 -2.61 14.43
C PRO A 223 -6.86 -2.34 13.78
N TYR A 224 -6.91 -1.49 12.75
CA TYR A 224 -7.92 -0.46 12.58
C TYR A 224 -8.28 -0.15 11.12
N LEU A 225 -7.56 -0.71 10.14
CA LEU A 225 -7.66 -0.21 8.76
C LEU A 225 -9.01 -0.47 8.08
N PHE A 226 -9.88 -1.30 8.67
CA PHE A 226 -11.26 -1.39 8.24
C PHE A 226 -12.19 -1.55 9.45
N ILE A 227 -12.64 -0.42 10.00
CA ILE A 227 -13.82 -0.45 10.85
C ILE A 227 -15.05 -0.40 9.94
N TYR A 228 -15.88 -1.42 10.07
CA TYR A 228 -17.19 -1.46 9.44
C TYR A 228 -18.25 -1.02 10.45
N CYS A 229 -19.33 -0.45 9.93
CA CYS A 229 -20.53 -0.36 10.73
C CYS A 229 -20.96 -1.79 11.08
N SER A 230 -21.15 -2.06 12.36
CA SER A 230 -21.56 -3.38 12.84
C SER A 230 -23.04 -3.68 12.54
N TRP A 231 -23.79 -2.72 12.01
CA TRP A 231 -25.14 -2.95 11.50
C TRP A 231 -25.06 -3.63 10.12
N PRO A 232 -25.50 -4.90 9.97
CA PRO A 232 -25.29 -5.65 8.72
C PRO A 232 -26.00 -5.07 7.50
N GLN A 233 -27.06 -4.29 7.72
CA GLN A 233 -27.81 -3.61 6.65
C GLN A 233 -27.31 -2.18 6.39
N CYS A 234 -26.21 -1.76 7.02
CA CYS A 234 -25.62 -0.45 6.75
C CYS A 234 -24.84 -0.48 5.45
N GLY A 235 -25.25 0.24 4.41
CA GLY A 235 -24.47 0.32 3.15
C GLY A 235 -23.09 0.97 3.28
N VAL A 236 -22.73 1.52 4.45
CA VAL A 236 -21.39 2.07 4.73
C VAL A 236 -20.47 0.93 5.16
N HIS A 237 -19.98 0.21 4.17
CA HIS A 237 -18.89 -0.73 4.28
C HIS A 237 -17.70 -0.12 3.52
N ASN A 238 -16.56 0.05 4.20
CA ASN A 238 -15.26 0.54 3.68
C ASN A 238 -14.96 2.04 3.84
N GLY A 239 -13.74 2.34 4.32
CA GLY A 239 -13.01 3.56 3.94
C GLY A 239 -12.91 4.70 4.94
N MET A 240 -13.66 4.67 6.05
CA MET A 240 -13.66 5.79 6.99
C MET A 240 -12.67 5.57 8.15
N PRO A 241 -11.82 6.55 8.50
CA PRO A 241 -10.91 6.47 9.65
C PRO A 241 -11.62 6.10 10.96
N GLN A 242 -10.90 5.47 11.89
CA GLN A 242 -11.42 5.05 13.20
C GLN A 242 -12.21 6.11 13.95
N THR A 243 -11.83 7.37 13.77
CA THR A 243 -12.36 8.55 14.44
C THR A 243 -13.84 8.80 14.14
N PHE A 244 -14.39 8.22 13.07
CA PHE A 244 -15.78 8.43 12.66
C PHE A 244 -16.76 7.39 13.20
N PHE A 245 -16.27 6.30 13.81
CA PHE A 245 -17.14 5.24 14.30
C PHE A 245 -17.35 5.29 15.81
N HIS A 246 -18.61 5.50 16.21
CA HIS A 246 -19.02 5.48 17.61
C HIS A 246 -19.15 4.05 18.12
N LYS A 247 -18.48 3.74 19.23
CA LYS A 247 -18.66 2.46 19.92
C LYS A 247 -20.03 2.39 20.59
N CYS A 248 -20.62 1.19 20.67
CA CYS A 248 -21.79 0.98 21.51
C CYS A 248 -21.46 1.29 22.98
N GLY A 249 -22.10 2.28 23.60
CA GLY A 249 -21.80 2.70 24.97
C GLY A 249 -21.90 1.58 26.02
N ALA A 250 -22.69 0.54 25.77
CA ALA A 250 -22.82 -0.61 26.67
C ALA A 250 -21.70 -1.64 26.46
N CYS A 251 -21.67 -2.34 25.32
CA CYS A 251 -20.68 -3.41 25.13
C CYS A 251 -19.29 -2.90 24.70
N LEU A 252 -19.17 -1.73 24.06
CA LEU A 252 -17.99 -1.19 23.34
C LEU A 252 -17.34 -2.13 22.30
N PHE A 253 -17.93 -3.31 22.03
CA PHE A 253 -17.42 -4.28 21.06
C PHE A 253 -17.83 -3.94 19.62
N VAL A 254 -19.04 -3.45 19.44
CA VAL A 254 -19.56 -3.06 18.11
C VAL A 254 -19.41 -1.56 17.90
N ARG A 255 -19.34 -1.15 16.63
CA ARG A 255 -19.08 0.23 16.20
C ARG A 255 -20.06 0.66 15.12
N TYR A 256 -20.43 1.94 15.09
CA TYR A 256 -21.45 2.48 14.20
C TYR A 256 -20.99 3.77 13.54
N CYS A 257 -21.25 3.91 12.24
CA CYS A 257 -20.99 5.16 11.51
C CYS A 257 -21.97 6.28 11.88
N SER A 258 -23.11 5.94 12.48
CA SER A 258 -24.12 6.90 12.92
C SER A 258 -24.93 6.36 14.10
N ARG A 259 -25.60 7.28 14.82
CA ARG A 259 -26.56 6.92 15.86
C ARG A 259 -27.74 6.10 15.30
N GLN A 260 -28.17 6.37 14.06
CA GLN A 260 -29.26 5.63 13.43
C GLN A 260 -28.89 4.15 13.22
N CYS A 261 -27.68 3.86 12.73
CA CYS A 261 -27.23 2.47 12.57
C CYS A 261 -27.15 1.73 13.92
N GLN A 262 -26.82 2.44 15.01
CA GLN A 262 -26.87 1.87 16.34
C GLN A 262 -28.29 1.50 16.76
N ILE A 263 -29.26 2.39 16.55
CA ILE A 263 -30.69 2.14 16.88
C ILE A 263 -31.21 0.95 16.07
N ASN A 264 -31.01 0.96 14.75
CA ASN A 264 -31.47 -0.13 13.89
C ASN A 264 -30.85 -1.48 14.29
N HIS A 265 -29.54 -1.50 14.60
CA HIS A 265 -28.89 -2.72 15.10
C HIS A 265 -29.40 -3.15 16.46
N TRP A 266 -29.71 -2.20 17.34
CA TRP A 266 -30.30 -2.47 18.64
C TRP A 266 -31.64 -3.18 18.51
N GLU A 267 -32.54 -2.66 17.67
CA GLU A 267 -33.89 -3.19 17.43
C GLU A 267 -33.87 -4.55 16.75
N ALA A 268 -32.92 -4.78 15.85
CA ALA A 268 -32.76 -6.06 15.16
C ALA A 268 -32.03 -7.15 15.98
N GLY A 269 -31.89 -6.95 17.29
CA GLY A 269 -31.45 -8.00 18.22
C GLY A 269 -30.04 -7.82 18.79
N HIS A 270 -29.33 -6.72 18.51
CA HIS A 270 -28.08 -6.44 19.24
C HIS A 270 -28.34 -6.31 20.75
N ASN A 271 -29.50 -5.81 21.16
CA ASN A 271 -29.89 -5.69 22.57
C ASN A 271 -29.74 -7.02 23.36
N LEU A 272 -30.06 -8.17 22.75
CA LEU A 272 -29.94 -9.50 23.35
C LEU A 272 -28.47 -9.88 23.57
N ARG A 273 -27.62 -9.62 22.55
CA ARG A 273 -26.19 -9.94 22.58
C ARG A 273 -25.34 -8.91 23.34
N CYS A 274 -25.81 -7.67 23.43
CA CYS A 274 -25.06 -6.57 24.02
C CYS A 274 -24.79 -6.80 25.51
N LYS A 275 -25.77 -7.33 26.26
CA LYS A 275 -25.62 -7.63 27.69
C LYS A 275 -24.56 -8.72 27.93
N ALA A 276 -24.60 -9.79 27.14
CA ALA A 276 -23.63 -10.88 27.22
C ALA A 276 -22.19 -10.42 26.92
N LEU A 277 -22.02 -9.42 26.05
CA LEU A 277 -20.72 -8.83 25.73
C LEU A 277 -20.26 -7.79 26.75
N ALA A 278 -21.19 -7.03 27.33
CA ALA A 278 -20.87 -6.03 28.35
C ALA A 278 -20.29 -6.66 29.63
N ASN A 279 -20.75 -7.84 30.00
CA ASN A 279 -20.29 -8.53 31.21
C ASN A 279 -18.85 -9.07 31.11
N ARG A 280 -18.27 -9.21 29.91
CA ARG A 280 -16.88 -9.69 29.72
C ARG A 280 -15.80 -8.63 29.95
N LYS A 281 -16.18 -7.44 30.40
CA LYS A 281 -15.25 -6.33 30.67
C LYS A 281 -14.87 -6.18 32.13
N SER A 282 -15.54 -6.92 33.00
CA SER A 282 -15.40 -6.83 34.45
C SER A 282 -14.41 -7.86 35.01
N ASP A 283 -13.83 -8.68 34.13
CA ASP A 283 -12.77 -9.66 34.40
C ASP A 283 -11.46 -9.17 33.77
#